data_AF-A0A286HLF0-F1
#
_entry.id   AF-A0A286HLF0-F1
#
_cell.length_a   1.000
_cell.length_b   1.000
_cell.length_c   1.000
_cell.angle_alpha   90.00
_cell.angle_beta   90.00
_cell.angle_gamma   90.00
#
_symmetry.space_group_name_H-M   'P 1'
#
loop_
_entity.id
_entity.type
_entity.pdbx_description
1 polymer ?
#
loop_
_entity_poly.entity_id
_entity_poly.type
_entity_poly.pdbx_seq_one_letter_code
_entity_poly.pdbx_strand_id
1 'polypeptide(L)'
;MTSEDLLRLLESHWTTVITGLDDDDLVQLSRSLREMKEEAAAENPPGVARAVRRLRRTLSALPPEHPVSEELGGHRYASGTHELPSLTTIDAVIDVLGTPPPDPRELLRAARLRLLAAPALTEAEHAELPSGPDTPAGLIRLRDPERGIRYPRFQFKAGTAEPLPVVRRINELLRADRDPWGAADWWLGGNRWLGGVPADLLGIVPDDDLEHAAAELVGAF
;
A
#
# COMPACT_ATOMS: atom_id res chain seq x y z
N MET A 1 17.09 -16.36 -18.94
CA MET A 1 15.97 -16.34 -17.99
C MET A 1 14.75 -17.05 -18.57
N THR A 2 14.55 -18.26 -18.10
CA THR A 2 13.34 -19.06 -18.30
C THR A 2 12.17 -18.47 -17.47
N SER A 3 10.97 -19.03 -17.60
CA SER A 3 9.84 -18.67 -16.73
C SER A 3 10.12 -19.04 -15.26
N GLU A 4 10.87 -20.11 -15.03
CA GLU A 4 11.22 -20.58 -13.68
C GLU A 4 12.28 -19.71 -13.01
N ASP A 5 13.28 -19.25 -13.77
CA ASP A 5 14.28 -18.30 -13.27
C ASP A 5 13.64 -16.97 -12.84
N LEU A 6 12.64 -16.50 -13.61
CA LEU A 6 11.87 -15.30 -13.27
C LEU A 6 11.11 -15.46 -11.96
N LEU A 7 10.53 -16.64 -11.70
CA LEU A 7 9.78 -16.90 -10.49
C LEU A 7 10.68 -16.90 -9.25
N ARG A 8 11.84 -17.55 -9.32
CA ARG A 8 12.84 -17.51 -8.23
C ARG A 8 13.37 -16.09 -7.97
N LEU A 9 13.52 -15.29 -9.03
CA LEU A 9 13.94 -13.90 -8.90
C LEU A 9 12.86 -13.06 -8.19
N LEU A 10 11.59 -13.29 -8.48
CA LEU A 10 10.48 -12.63 -7.79
C LEU A 10 10.37 -13.06 -6.32
N GLU A 11 10.59 -14.34 -6.03
CA GLU A 11 10.64 -14.87 -4.67
C GLU A 11 11.69 -14.15 -3.81
N SER A 12 12.89 -13.95 -4.38
CA SER A 12 14.03 -13.36 -3.66
C SER A 12 13.94 -11.83 -3.48
N HIS A 13 13.23 -11.12 -4.35
CA HIS A 13 13.16 -9.64 -4.34
C HIS A 13 11.75 -9.08 -4.07
N TRP A 14 10.82 -9.89 -3.56
CA TRP A 14 9.40 -9.53 -3.46
C TRP A 14 9.15 -8.21 -2.70
N THR A 15 9.83 -7.99 -1.57
CA THR A 15 9.62 -6.80 -0.73
C THR A 15 9.96 -5.53 -1.50
N THR A 16 11.00 -5.56 -2.32
CA THR A 16 11.42 -4.43 -3.15
C THR A 16 10.46 -4.23 -4.33
N VAL A 17 9.93 -5.32 -4.91
CA VAL A 17 8.93 -5.27 -5.99
C VAL A 17 7.64 -4.60 -5.52
N ILE A 18 7.16 -4.92 -4.31
CA ILE A 18 5.92 -4.30 -3.79
C ILE A 18 6.10 -2.81 -3.51
N THR A 19 7.26 -2.40 -3.04
CA THR A 19 7.53 -0.97 -2.81
C THR A 19 7.75 -0.17 -4.09
N GLY A 20 8.05 -0.83 -5.21
CA GLY A 20 8.39 -0.19 -6.48
C GLY A 20 7.27 -0.16 -7.52
N LEU A 21 6.16 -0.87 -7.29
CA LEU A 21 4.99 -0.87 -8.18
C LEU A 21 3.84 -0.08 -7.56
N ASP A 22 3.02 0.53 -8.42
CA ASP A 22 1.76 1.13 -7.99
C ASP A 22 0.65 0.07 -7.77
N ASP A 23 -0.45 0.49 -7.17
CA ASP A 23 -1.58 -0.38 -6.82
C ASP A 23 -2.17 -1.10 -8.05
N ASP A 24 -2.21 -0.43 -9.21
CA ASP A 24 -2.79 -0.99 -10.43
C ASP A 24 -1.87 -2.07 -11.02
N ASP A 25 -0.56 -1.84 -11.00
CA ASP A 25 0.45 -2.80 -11.42
C ASP A 25 0.53 -4.00 -10.48
N LEU A 26 0.40 -3.82 -9.16
CA LEU A 26 0.33 -4.94 -8.20
C LEU A 26 -0.88 -5.84 -8.46
N VAL A 27 -2.02 -5.26 -8.84
CA VAL A 27 -3.22 -6.01 -9.24
C VAL A 27 -2.97 -6.77 -10.55
N GLN A 28 -2.28 -6.17 -11.53
CA GLN A 28 -1.94 -6.86 -12.78
C GLN A 28 -0.92 -7.98 -12.58
N LEU A 29 0.04 -7.80 -11.66
CA LEU A 29 1.05 -8.79 -11.28
C LEU A 29 0.37 -10.03 -10.71
N SER A 30 -0.50 -9.83 -9.72
CA SER A 30 -1.26 -10.88 -9.03
C SER A 30 -2.16 -11.65 -10.00
N ARG A 31 -2.86 -10.94 -10.90
CA ARG A 31 -3.70 -11.55 -11.93
C ARG A 31 -2.87 -12.41 -12.89
N SER A 32 -1.70 -11.93 -13.31
CA SER A 32 -0.84 -12.64 -14.25
C SER A 32 -0.26 -13.92 -13.64
N LEU A 33 0.08 -13.91 -12.34
CA LEU A 33 0.52 -15.12 -11.62
C LEU A 33 -0.60 -16.16 -11.50
N ARG A 34 -1.85 -15.73 -11.27
CA ARG A 34 -3.01 -16.63 -11.24
C ARG A 34 -3.32 -17.24 -12.60
N GLU A 35 -3.34 -16.42 -13.65
CA GLU A 35 -3.50 -16.88 -15.05
C GLU A 35 -2.39 -17.89 -15.38
N MET A 36 -1.15 -17.63 -14.97
CA MET A 36 -0.04 -18.56 -15.17
C MET A 36 -0.25 -19.90 -14.44
N LYS A 37 -0.75 -19.89 -13.19
CA LYS A 37 -1.06 -21.10 -12.42
C LYS A 37 -2.16 -21.93 -13.09
N GLU A 38 -3.25 -21.28 -13.48
CA GLU A 38 -4.39 -21.94 -14.13
C GLU A 38 -3.97 -22.58 -15.46
N GLU A 39 -3.20 -21.85 -16.27
CA GLU A 39 -2.72 -22.34 -17.57
C GLU A 39 -1.64 -23.43 -17.43
N ALA A 40 -0.80 -23.38 -16.39
CA ALA A 40 0.15 -24.44 -16.09
C ALA A 40 -0.55 -25.71 -15.60
N ALA A 41 -1.59 -25.58 -14.76
CA ALA A 41 -2.41 -26.70 -14.30
C ALA A 41 -3.24 -27.33 -15.42
N ALA A 42 -3.62 -26.53 -16.44
CA ALA A 42 -4.30 -26.98 -17.64
C ALA A 42 -3.35 -27.52 -18.73
N GLU A 43 -2.04 -27.62 -18.46
CA GLU A 43 -1.01 -28.04 -19.43
C GLU A 43 -1.09 -27.25 -20.75
N ASN A 44 -1.27 -25.93 -20.67
CA ASN A 44 -1.42 -25.03 -21.83
C ASN A 44 -0.19 -24.10 -22.00
N PRO A 45 0.87 -24.54 -22.71
CA PRO A 45 2.08 -23.74 -22.91
C PRO A 45 1.85 -22.37 -23.56
N PRO A 46 0.97 -22.22 -24.58
CA PRO A 46 0.61 -20.91 -25.11
C PRO A 46 0.00 -19.96 -24.07
N GLY A 47 -0.84 -20.48 -23.17
CA GLY A 47 -1.46 -19.74 -22.07
C GLY A 47 -0.42 -19.26 -21.07
N VAL A 48 0.45 -20.16 -20.60
CA VAL A 48 1.58 -19.83 -19.71
C VAL A 48 2.49 -18.77 -20.33
N ALA A 49 2.85 -18.91 -21.61
CA ALA A 49 3.69 -17.93 -22.28
C ALA A 49 3.02 -16.54 -22.38
N ARG A 50 1.69 -16.48 -22.50
CA ARG A 50 0.94 -15.22 -22.45
C ARG A 50 0.96 -14.61 -21.05
N ALA A 51 0.72 -15.40 -20.02
CA ALA A 51 0.76 -14.95 -18.62
C ALA A 51 2.16 -14.42 -18.24
N VAL A 52 3.23 -15.11 -18.63
CA VAL A 52 4.62 -14.67 -18.42
C VAL A 52 4.91 -13.35 -19.15
N ARG A 53 4.38 -13.16 -20.37
CA ARG A 53 4.53 -11.88 -21.10
C ARG A 53 3.81 -10.72 -20.39
N ARG A 54 2.64 -10.96 -19.80
CA ARG A 54 1.94 -9.95 -18.99
C ARG A 54 2.72 -9.64 -17.72
N LEU A 55 3.16 -10.67 -17.00
CA LEU A 55 3.99 -10.55 -15.80
C LEU A 55 5.22 -9.67 -16.04
N ARG A 56 5.97 -9.95 -17.12
CA ARG A 56 7.15 -9.16 -17.52
C ARG A 56 6.80 -7.71 -17.87
N ARG A 57 5.66 -7.48 -18.52
CA ARG A 57 5.21 -6.12 -18.86
C ARG A 57 4.89 -5.31 -17.61
N THR A 58 4.21 -5.92 -16.63
CA THR A 58 3.95 -5.27 -15.34
C THR A 58 5.25 -4.98 -14.60
N LEU A 59 6.20 -5.92 -14.57
CA LEU A 59 7.51 -5.70 -13.92
C LEU A 59 8.37 -4.64 -14.62
N SER A 60 8.11 -4.33 -15.89
CA SER A 60 8.82 -3.24 -16.59
C SER A 60 8.42 -1.83 -16.13
N ALA A 61 7.39 -1.70 -15.29
CA ALA A 61 7.05 -0.45 -14.62
C ALA A 61 7.98 -0.15 -13.41
N LEU A 62 8.78 -1.12 -12.96
CA LEU A 62 9.76 -0.92 -11.89
C LEU A 62 10.86 0.08 -12.32
N PRO A 63 11.41 0.87 -11.38
CA PRO A 63 12.55 1.74 -11.64
C PRO A 63 13.72 1.01 -12.31
N PRO A 64 14.46 1.66 -13.22
CA PRO A 64 15.55 1.01 -13.96
C PRO A 64 16.70 0.55 -13.07
N GLU A 65 16.90 1.15 -11.90
CA GLU A 65 17.89 0.74 -10.89
C GLU A 65 17.41 -0.43 -10.00
N HIS A 66 16.19 -0.94 -10.23
CA HIS A 66 15.64 -2.05 -9.44
C HIS A 66 16.29 -3.38 -9.87
N PRO A 67 16.70 -4.26 -8.94
CA PRO A 67 17.41 -5.51 -9.27
C PRO A 67 16.65 -6.41 -10.25
N VAL A 68 15.32 -6.48 -10.12
CA VAL A 68 14.44 -7.20 -11.07
C VAL A 68 14.38 -6.53 -12.45
N SER A 69 14.47 -5.19 -12.52
CA SER A 69 14.46 -4.43 -13.78
C SER A 69 15.79 -4.56 -14.53
N GLU A 70 16.92 -4.53 -13.81
CA GLU A 70 18.26 -4.77 -14.35
C GLU A 70 18.38 -6.17 -15.00
N GLU A 71 17.91 -7.20 -14.30
CA GLU A 71 17.90 -8.59 -14.80
C GLU A 71 16.97 -8.78 -16.01
N LEU A 72 15.84 -8.06 -16.03
CA LEU A 72 14.92 -8.04 -17.17
C LEU A 72 15.51 -7.33 -18.40
N GLY A 73 16.28 -6.25 -18.20
CA GLY A 73 16.90 -5.45 -19.26
C GLY A 73 18.19 -6.04 -19.85
N GLY A 74 18.96 -6.78 -19.06
CA GLY A 74 20.26 -7.35 -19.48
C GLY A 74 20.16 -8.53 -20.45
N HIS A 75 19.01 -9.20 -20.51
CA HIS A 75 18.84 -10.41 -21.30
C HIS A 75 18.00 -10.15 -22.56
N ARG A 76 18.63 -9.83 -23.70
CA ARG A 76 17.98 -9.99 -25.01
C ARG A 76 17.81 -11.48 -25.29
N TYR A 77 16.63 -12.00 -25.00
CA TYR A 77 16.34 -13.43 -24.97
C TYR A 77 16.48 -14.12 -26.34
N ALA A 78 17.39 -15.07 -26.41
CA ALA A 78 17.36 -16.15 -27.39
C ALA A 78 16.18 -17.08 -27.07
N SER A 79 15.54 -17.57 -28.13
CA SER A 79 14.39 -18.50 -28.10
C SER A 79 14.81 -19.87 -27.55
N GLY A 80 15.00 -19.98 -26.23
CA GLY A 80 15.20 -21.26 -25.54
C GLY A 80 13.87 -21.98 -25.33
N THR A 81 13.91 -23.32 -25.35
CA THR A 81 12.80 -24.23 -25.10
C THR A 81 11.93 -23.78 -23.91
N HIS A 82 10.65 -23.50 -24.18
CA HIS A 82 9.67 -23.11 -23.17
C HIS A 82 9.23 -24.34 -22.36
N GLU A 83 10.04 -24.74 -21.37
CA GLU A 83 9.56 -25.65 -20.32
C GLU A 83 8.49 -24.94 -19.48
N LEU A 84 7.42 -25.67 -19.18
CA LEU A 84 6.36 -25.22 -18.27
C LEU A 84 6.99 -25.09 -16.87
N PRO A 85 6.84 -23.94 -16.19
CA PRO A 85 7.31 -23.80 -14.82
C PRO A 85 6.58 -24.80 -13.92
N SER A 86 7.29 -25.39 -12.96
CA SER A 86 6.67 -26.34 -12.04
C SER A 86 5.57 -25.65 -11.22
N LEU A 87 4.44 -26.33 -11.02
CA LEU A 87 3.37 -25.85 -10.14
C LEU A 87 3.89 -25.54 -8.73
N THR A 88 4.87 -26.31 -8.24
CA THR A 88 5.53 -26.08 -6.94
C THR A 88 6.32 -24.77 -6.87
N THR A 89 6.92 -24.32 -7.97
CA THR A 89 7.64 -23.03 -8.02
C THR A 89 6.65 -21.88 -8.12
N ILE A 90 5.56 -22.07 -8.88
CA ILE A 90 4.45 -21.10 -8.92
C ILE A 90 3.82 -20.98 -7.53
N ASP A 91 3.57 -22.12 -6.87
CA ASP A 91 3.02 -22.16 -5.51
C ASP A 91 3.99 -21.60 -4.48
N ALA A 92 5.31 -21.83 -4.58
CA ALA A 92 6.29 -21.21 -3.68
C ALA A 92 6.32 -19.69 -3.80
N VAL A 93 6.25 -19.15 -5.03
CA VAL A 93 6.10 -17.70 -5.24
C VAL A 93 4.77 -17.21 -4.68
N ILE A 94 3.67 -17.92 -4.90
CA ILE A 94 2.35 -17.57 -4.35
C ILE A 94 2.34 -17.67 -2.81
N ASP A 95 3.05 -18.64 -2.22
CA ASP A 95 3.16 -18.86 -0.77
C ASP A 95 4.06 -17.82 -0.09
N VAL A 96 5.13 -17.38 -0.75
CA VAL A 96 5.92 -16.21 -0.33
C VAL A 96 5.11 -14.92 -0.46
N LEU A 97 4.19 -14.87 -1.44
CA LEU A 97 3.14 -13.85 -1.53
C LEU A 97 1.99 -14.08 -0.50
N GLY A 98 2.08 -15.12 0.35
CA GLY A 98 1.11 -15.63 1.32
C GLY A 98 -0.01 -16.39 0.62
N THR A 99 -0.46 -17.59 1.04
CA THR A 99 -1.63 -18.23 0.39
C THR A 99 -2.86 -18.33 1.30
N PRO A 100 -4.03 -17.88 0.83
CA PRO A 100 -4.17 -17.11 -0.41
C PRO A 100 -3.50 -15.73 -0.26
N PRO A 101 -2.85 -15.17 -1.30
CA PRO A 101 -2.39 -13.80 -1.24
C PRO A 101 -3.68 -13.03 -1.20
N PRO A 102 -3.99 -12.32 -0.11
CA PRO A 102 -5.23 -11.57 -0.05
C PRO A 102 -5.24 -10.64 -1.27
N ASP A 103 -6.34 -10.66 -2.03
CA ASP A 103 -6.49 -9.80 -3.21
C ASP A 103 -6.04 -8.39 -2.81
N PRO A 104 -5.14 -7.70 -3.53
CA PRO A 104 -4.71 -6.36 -3.15
C PRO A 104 -5.90 -5.42 -2.88
N ARG A 105 -7.04 -5.62 -3.57
CA ARG A 105 -8.28 -4.91 -3.28
C ARG A 105 -8.91 -5.33 -1.94
N GLU A 106 -8.84 -6.61 -1.57
CA GLU A 106 -9.26 -7.11 -0.27
C GLU A 106 -8.31 -6.65 0.84
N LEU A 107 -7.00 -6.61 0.62
CA LEU A 107 -6.02 -6.03 1.56
C LEU A 107 -6.29 -4.55 1.79
N LEU A 108 -6.41 -3.78 0.71
CA LEU A 108 -6.70 -2.36 0.77
C LEU A 108 -8.08 -2.11 1.38
N ARG A 109 -9.08 -2.95 1.07
CA ARG A 109 -10.39 -2.91 1.73
C ARG A 109 -10.27 -3.22 3.22
N ALA A 110 -9.52 -4.23 3.62
CA ALA A 110 -9.31 -4.61 5.01
C ALA A 110 -8.58 -3.51 5.78
N ALA A 111 -7.55 -2.90 5.18
CA ALA A 111 -6.84 -1.74 5.72
C ALA A 111 -7.80 -0.56 5.90
N ARG A 112 -8.60 -0.22 4.87
CA ARG A 112 -9.61 0.84 4.97
C ARG A 112 -10.67 0.55 6.04
N LEU A 113 -11.15 -0.69 6.14
CA LEU A 113 -12.11 -1.10 7.18
C LEU A 113 -11.50 -0.97 8.58
N ARG A 114 -10.22 -1.34 8.76
CA ARG A 114 -9.48 -1.14 10.01
C ARG A 114 -9.40 0.34 10.38
N LEU A 115 -9.07 1.22 9.42
CA LEU A 115 -8.99 2.67 9.64
C LEU A 115 -10.37 3.27 9.95
N LEU A 116 -11.42 2.81 9.28
CA LEU A 116 -12.81 3.24 9.53
C LEU A 116 -13.35 2.76 10.89
N ALA A 117 -12.78 1.69 11.47
CA ALA A 117 -13.15 1.21 12.79
C ALA A 117 -12.62 2.10 13.93
N ALA A 118 -11.66 3.00 13.65
CA ALA A 118 -11.18 3.95 14.63
C ALA A 118 -12.30 4.92 15.06
N PRO A 119 -12.31 5.40 16.33
CA PRO A 119 -13.26 6.41 16.76
C PRO A 119 -13.23 7.64 15.85
N ALA A 120 -14.39 8.04 15.34
CA ALA A 120 -14.52 9.12 14.36
C ALA A 120 -15.85 9.86 14.51
N LEU A 121 -15.82 11.17 14.27
CA LEU A 121 -17.00 12.01 14.13
C LEU A 121 -17.60 11.82 12.74
N THR A 122 -18.93 11.78 12.66
CA THR A 122 -19.69 11.98 11.42
C THR A 122 -19.63 13.44 10.98
N GLU A 123 -20.01 13.70 9.74
CA GLU A 123 -20.17 15.07 9.23
C GLU A 123 -21.18 15.89 10.04
N ALA A 124 -22.28 15.29 10.50
CA ALA A 124 -23.27 15.96 11.34
C ALA A 124 -22.69 16.30 12.73
N GLU A 125 -22.06 15.35 13.41
CA GLU A 125 -21.44 15.59 14.73
C GLU A 125 -20.33 16.64 14.66
N HIS A 126 -19.53 16.63 13.59
CA HIS A 126 -18.50 17.64 13.35
C HIS A 126 -19.10 19.05 13.20
N ALA A 127 -20.25 19.17 12.53
CA ALA A 127 -20.93 20.44 12.32
C ALA A 127 -21.64 20.96 13.60
N GLU A 128 -22.12 20.07 14.46
CA GLU A 128 -22.80 20.43 15.71
C GLU A 128 -21.83 20.83 16.83
N LEU A 129 -20.60 20.30 16.80
CA LEU A 129 -19.61 20.59 17.83
C LEU A 129 -19.00 21.98 17.68
N PRO A 130 -18.63 22.63 18.80
CA PRO A 130 -17.89 23.89 18.76
C PRO A 130 -16.63 23.74 17.91
N SER A 131 -16.57 24.52 16.84
CA SER A 131 -15.42 24.65 15.96
C SER A 131 -14.62 25.88 16.35
N GLY A 132 -13.28 25.79 16.29
CA GLY A 132 -12.39 26.92 16.56
C GLY A 132 -12.51 28.04 15.50
N PRO A 133 -11.88 29.20 15.73
CA PRO A 133 -12.04 30.40 14.90
C PRO A 133 -11.53 30.30 13.45
N ASP A 134 -10.85 29.21 13.07
CA ASP A 134 -10.40 28.98 11.69
C ASP A 134 -10.57 27.50 11.32
N THR A 135 -11.33 27.22 10.26
CA THR A 135 -11.27 25.91 9.60
C THR A 135 -11.33 26.11 8.10
N PRO A 136 -10.17 26.06 7.42
CA PRO A 136 -10.10 25.14 6.29
C PRO A 136 -8.72 24.50 6.07
N ALA A 137 -8.76 23.29 5.46
CA ALA A 137 -7.64 22.47 4.97
C ALA A 137 -6.78 21.75 6.04
N GLY A 138 -6.34 20.53 5.69
CA GLY A 138 -5.45 19.70 6.50
C GLY A 138 -6.14 18.68 7.43
N LEU A 139 -7.45 18.42 7.28
CA LEU A 139 -8.12 17.33 8.01
C LEU A 139 -8.16 16.05 7.18
N ILE A 140 -7.92 14.93 7.84
CA ILE A 140 -8.18 13.59 7.32
C ILE A 140 -9.69 13.39 7.26
N ARG A 141 -10.18 13.15 6.04
CA ARG A 141 -11.58 12.93 5.71
C ARG A 141 -11.72 11.58 5.02
N LEU A 142 -12.12 10.57 5.80
CA LEU A 142 -12.29 9.21 5.28
C LEU A 142 -13.71 9.07 4.74
N ARG A 143 -13.85 8.62 3.49
CA ARG A 143 -15.16 8.40 2.88
C ARG A 143 -15.59 6.94 3.11
N ASP A 144 -16.56 6.77 3.99
CA ASP A 144 -17.24 5.49 4.22
C ASP A 144 -18.40 5.36 3.19
N PRO A 145 -18.46 4.27 2.41
CA PRO A 145 -19.55 4.04 1.45
C PRO A 145 -20.95 3.96 2.08
N GLU A 146 -21.04 3.51 3.32
CA GLU A 146 -22.32 3.31 4.03
C GLU A 146 -22.65 4.50 4.93
N ARG A 147 -21.63 5.06 5.59
CA ARG A 147 -21.81 6.07 6.66
C ARG A 147 -21.44 7.50 6.25
N GLY A 148 -20.97 7.70 5.02
CA GLY A 148 -20.57 9.02 4.53
C GLY A 148 -19.20 9.45 5.05
N ILE A 149 -18.98 10.76 5.21
CA ILE A 149 -17.67 11.29 5.63
C ILE A 149 -17.45 11.05 7.13
N ARG A 150 -16.27 10.51 7.45
CA ARG A 150 -15.81 10.21 8.80
C ARG A 150 -14.52 10.99 9.08
N TYR A 151 -14.49 11.68 10.20
CA TYR A 151 -13.34 12.44 10.69
C TYR A 151 -12.75 11.72 11.90
N PRO A 152 -11.58 11.05 11.79
CA PRO A 152 -10.93 10.42 12.93
C PRO A 152 -10.84 11.35 14.15
N ARG A 153 -11.25 10.86 15.32
CA ARG A 153 -11.53 11.68 16.52
C ARG A 153 -10.27 12.30 17.13
N PHE A 154 -9.13 11.63 16.97
CA PHE A 154 -7.83 12.08 17.49
C PHE A 154 -7.41 13.45 16.93
N GLN A 155 -7.96 13.85 15.78
CA GLN A 155 -7.61 15.12 15.16
C GLN A 155 -8.07 16.33 15.97
N PHE A 156 -9.02 16.14 16.90
CA PHE A 156 -9.69 17.23 17.60
C PHE A 156 -9.49 17.15 19.11
N LYS A 157 -9.53 18.30 19.77
CA LYS A 157 -9.60 18.36 21.23
C LYS A 157 -10.84 17.61 21.73
N ALA A 158 -10.69 16.94 22.88
CA ALA A 158 -11.76 16.18 23.50
C ALA A 158 -13.02 17.05 23.70
N GLY A 159 -14.18 16.54 23.27
CA GLY A 159 -15.46 17.23 23.39
C GLY A 159 -15.71 18.37 22.39
N THR A 160 -14.78 18.67 21.48
CA THR A 160 -14.94 19.73 20.45
C THR A 160 -14.66 19.21 19.04
N ALA A 161 -14.89 20.06 18.04
CA ALA A 161 -14.39 19.91 16.66
C ALA A 161 -13.20 20.84 16.39
N GLU A 162 -12.52 21.35 17.43
CA GLU A 162 -11.31 22.17 17.26
C GLU A 162 -10.10 21.26 16.98
N PRO A 163 -9.44 21.39 15.82
CA PRO A 163 -8.32 20.53 15.47
C PRO A 163 -7.05 20.84 16.27
N LEU A 164 -6.27 19.81 16.60
CA LEU A 164 -4.99 19.95 17.27
C LEU A 164 -3.95 20.56 16.30
N PRO A 165 -3.18 21.59 16.71
CA PRO A 165 -2.20 22.25 15.83
C PRO A 165 -1.13 21.30 15.26
N VAL A 166 -0.58 20.39 16.07
CA VAL A 166 0.41 19.39 15.62
C VAL A 166 -0.16 18.45 14.57
N VAL A 167 -1.41 18.00 14.75
CA VAL A 167 -2.09 17.14 13.79
C VAL A 167 -2.24 17.86 12.45
N ARG A 168 -2.58 19.15 12.46
CA ARG A 168 -2.69 19.93 11.23
C ARG A 168 -1.36 20.03 10.49
N ARG A 169 -0.28 20.39 11.18
CA ARG A 169 1.06 20.53 10.56
C ARG A 169 1.51 19.22 9.91
N ILE A 170 1.33 18.10 10.61
CA ILE A 170 1.68 16.78 10.09
C ILE A 170 0.76 16.38 8.93
N ASN A 171 -0.55 16.62 9.01
CA ASN A 171 -1.47 16.30 7.91
C ASN A 171 -1.17 17.11 6.64
N GLU A 172 -0.72 18.36 6.77
CA GLU A 172 -0.25 19.17 5.65
C GLU A 172 1.02 18.57 5.04
N LEU A 173 1.97 18.15 5.87
CA LEU A 173 3.20 17.46 5.44
C LEU A 173 2.91 16.15 4.70
N LEU A 174 1.99 15.35 5.24
CA LEU A 174 1.52 14.08 4.66
C LEU A 174 0.54 14.27 3.49
N ARG A 175 0.17 15.51 3.14
CA ARG A 175 -0.80 15.83 2.08
C ARG A 175 -2.13 15.09 2.23
N ALA A 176 -2.69 15.13 3.43
CA ALA A 176 -3.97 14.47 3.76
C ALA A 176 -5.15 14.94 2.91
N ASP A 177 -5.04 16.08 2.21
CA ASP A 177 -6.00 16.57 1.23
C ASP A 177 -6.01 15.71 -0.06
N ARG A 178 -4.84 15.17 -0.45
CA ARG A 178 -4.66 14.33 -1.64
C ARG A 178 -4.74 12.86 -1.31
N ASP A 179 -4.11 12.45 -0.21
CA ASP A 179 -4.14 11.07 0.27
C ASP A 179 -4.58 11.00 1.75
N PRO A 180 -5.90 11.12 2.01
CA PRO A 180 -6.43 11.02 3.37
C PRO A 180 -6.27 9.61 3.96
N TRP A 181 -6.18 8.57 3.12
CA TRP A 181 -6.05 7.19 3.58
C TRP A 181 -4.62 6.87 4.03
N GLY A 182 -3.61 7.29 3.26
CA GLY A 182 -2.21 7.19 3.66
C GLY A 182 -1.90 8.00 4.92
N ALA A 183 -2.42 9.23 5.01
CA ALA A 183 -2.28 10.04 6.23
C ALA A 183 -2.95 9.36 7.45
N ALA A 184 -4.14 8.76 7.29
CA ALA A 184 -4.79 8.00 8.35
C ALA A 184 -4.01 6.75 8.75
N ASP A 185 -3.43 6.03 7.77
CA ASP A 185 -2.63 4.83 8.02
C ASP A 185 -1.37 5.16 8.83
N TRP A 186 -0.71 6.29 8.54
CA TRP A 186 0.42 6.77 9.33
C TRP A 186 0.03 7.04 10.79
N TRP A 187 -1.08 7.75 11.03
CA TRP A 187 -1.52 8.11 12.38
C TRP A 187 -2.02 6.94 13.22
N LEU A 188 -2.75 6.01 12.58
CA LEU A 188 -3.47 4.91 13.23
C LEU A 188 -2.76 3.55 13.05
N GLY A 189 -1.65 3.52 12.34
CA GLY A 189 -0.76 2.38 12.19
C GLY A 189 0.39 2.42 13.21
N GLY A 190 1.04 1.28 13.41
CA GLY A 190 2.22 1.22 14.26
C GLY A 190 3.42 1.87 13.56
N ASN A 191 3.97 2.92 14.16
CA ASN A 191 5.19 3.57 13.69
C ASN A 191 6.40 3.02 14.45
N ARG A 192 7.27 2.30 13.74
CA ARG A 192 8.45 1.64 14.32
C ARG A 192 9.49 2.60 14.90
N TRP A 193 9.56 3.85 14.41
CA TRP A 193 10.50 4.85 14.92
C TRP A 193 10.00 5.51 16.20
N LEU A 194 8.69 5.73 16.29
CA LEU A 194 8.05 6.23 17.50
C LEU A 194 7.76 5.14 18.53
N GLY A 195 7.90 3.87 18.15
CA GLY A 195 7.66 2.71 19.02
C GLY A 195 6.19 2.50 19.38
N GLY A 196 5.26 3.03 18.59
CA GLY A 196 3.83 3.01 18.91
C GLY A 196 2.95 3.59 17.81
N VAL A 197 1.65 3.72 18.08
CA VAL A 197 0.67 4.35 17.18
C VAL A 197 0.75 5.87 17.37
N PRO A 198 1.08 6.68 16.34
CA PRO A 198 1.28 8.11 16.51
C PRO A 198 0.10 8.86 17.15
N ALA A 199 -1.14 8.45 16.85
CA ALA A 199 -2.32 9.06 17.44
C ALA A 199 -2.42 8.84 18.96
N ASP A 200 -1.93 7.70 19.46
CA ASP A 200 -1.92 7.39 20.90
C ASP A 200 -0.79 8.12 21.64
N LEU A 201 0.22 8.61 20.90
CA LEU A 201 1.37 9.34 21.44
C LEU A 201 1.13 10.85 21.54
N LEU A 202 0.01 11.36 21.02
CA LEU A 202 -0.36 12.77 21.11
C LEU A 202 -0.42 13.24 22.57
N GLY A 203 0.38 14.26 22.90
CA GLY A 203 0.50 14.79 24.26
C GLY A 203 1.31 13.92 25.23
N ILE A 204 1.86 12.80 24.77
CA ILE A 204 2.79 11.94 25.51
C ILE A 204 4.23 12.25 25.09
N VAL A 205 4.47 12.26 23.78
CA VAL A 205 5.77 12.63 23.19
C VAL A 205 5.75 14.09 22.76
N PRO A 206 6.93 14.75 22.64
CA PRO A 206 7.03 16.09 22.06
C PRO A 206 6.45 16.15 20.65
N ASP A 207 5.75 17.24 20.33
CA ASP A 207 5.19 17.48 18.99
C ASP A 207 6.27 17.45 17.90
N ASP A 208 7.46 17.98 18.20
CA ASP A 208 8.60 18.02 17.26
C ASP A 208 9.06 16.60 16.85
N ASP A 209 8.98 15.61 17.76
CA ASP A 209 9.35 14.23 17.47
C ASP A 209 8.35 13.57 16.50
N LEU A 210 7.06 13.87 16.66
CA LEU A 210 6.00 13.41 15.75
C LEU A 210 6.17 14.04 14.36
N GLU A 211 6.47 15.33 14.30
CA GLU A 211 6.72 16.05 13.04
C GLU A 211 7.95 15.51 12.31
N HIS A 212 9.03 15.23 13.04
CA HIS A 212 10.25 14.67 12.46
C HIS A 212 9.99 13.27 11.87
N ALA A 213 9.27 12.41 12.60
CA ALA A 213 8.89 11.09 12.11
C ALA A 213 8.01 11.14 10.85
N ALA A 214 7.19 12.18 10.70
CA ALA A 214 6.40 12.40 9.48
C ALA A 214 7.26 12.94 8.32
N ALA A 215 8.21 13.84 8.59
CA ALA A 215 9.11 14.43 7.59
C ALA A 215 10.01 13.39 6.92
N GLU A 216 10.51 12.45 7.71
CA GLU A 216 11.34 11.34 7.21
C GLU A 216 10.57 10.43 6.23
N LEU A 217 9.27 10.20 6.44
CA LEU A 217 8.45 9.40 5.52
C LEU A 217 8.36 10.04 4.14
N VAL A 218 8.26 11.37 4.08
CA VAL A 218 8.11 12.12 2.83
C VAL A 218 9.45 12.48 2.18
N GLY A 219 10.57 12.06 2.77
CA GLY A 219 11.92 12.35 2.27
C GLY A 219 12.27 13.84 2.27
N ALA A 220 11.69 14.62 3.19
CA ALA A 220 11.88 16.06 3.26
C ALA A 220 13.15 16.41 4.08
N PHE A 221 14.32 16.07 3.55
CA PHE A 221 15.63 16.54 4.03
C PHE A 221 16.61 16.78 2.89
#